data_AF-A0A257JC10-F1
#
_entry.id   AF-A0A257JC10-F1
#
_cell.length_a   1.000
_cell.length_b   1.000
_cell.length_c   1.000
_cell.angle_alpha   90.00
_cell.angle_beta   90.00
_cell.angle_gamma   90.00
#
_symmetry.space_group_name_H-M   'P 1'
#
loop_
_entity.id
_entity.type
_entity.pdbx_description
1 polymer ?
#
loop_
_entity_poly.entity_id
_entity_poly.type
_entity_poly.pdbx_seq_one_letter_code
_entity_poly.pdbx_strand_id
1 'polypeptide(L)'
;MTTDQNSQNKKDVLTALTAVAESTPTTLRANLSKIYHPDAHWRGSHPWNEMNGLQAIETGMWSPLLHAFPDLERRDNLVIGGQYEGRDYVGMVGHLVGTFKREWSGIAPSDKVIYLRYGE
;
A
#
# COMPACT_ATOMS: atom_id res chain seq x y z
N MET A 1 18.60 -0.16 -15.91
CA MET A 1 18.37 -1.27 -14.95
C MET A 1 18.59 -2.62 -15.65
N THR A 2 19.24 -3.59 -15.01
CA THR A 2 19.36 -4.96 -15.57
C THR A 2 18.04 -5.73 -15.43
N THR A 3 17.81 -6.75 -16.26
CA THR A 3 16.61 -7.60 -16.16
C THR A 3 16.49 -8.26 -14.78
N ASP A 4 17.62 -8.65 -14.19
CA ASP A 4 17.67 -9.25 -12.85
C ASP A 4 17.30 -8.24 -11.77
N GLN A 5 17.84 -7.01 -11.84
CA GLN A 5 17.49 -5.95 -10.89
C GLN A 5 16.01 -5.57 -10.99
N ASN A 6 15.44 -5.50 -12.20
CA ASN A 6 14.01 -5.24 -12.39
C ASN A 6 13.16 -6.34 -11.75
N SER A 7 13.54 -7.60 -11.98
CA SER A 7 12.84 -8.75 -11.43
C SER A 7 12.93 -8.79 -9.90
N GLN A 8 14.07 -8.39 -9.33
CA GLN A 8 14.26 -8.30 -7.90
C GLN A 8 13.42 -7.17 -7.29
N ASN A 9 13.47 -5.96 -7.86
CA ASN A 9 12.67 -4.83 -7.38
C ASN A 9 11.18 -5.16 -7.34
N LYS A 10 10.64 -5.80 -8.38
CA LYS A 10 9.23 -6.24 -8.38
C LYS A 10 8.91 -7.18 -7.23
N LYS A 11 9.78 -8.16 -6.94
CA LYS A 11 9.59 -9.11 -5.83
C LYS A 11 9.68 -8.42 -4.48
N ASP A 12 10.63 -7.52 -4.31
CA ASP A 12 10.86 -6.81 -3.06
C ASP A 12 9.68 -5.90 -2.71
N VAL A 13 9.22 -5.09 -3.67
CA VAL A 13 8.07 -4.20 -3.47
C VAL A 13 6.79 -5.00 -3.26
N LEU A 14 6.55 -6.06 -4.04
CA LEU A 14 5.39 -6.93 -3.85
C LEU A 14 5.36 -7.52 -2.43
N THR A 15 6.46 -8.16 -2.02
CA THR A 15 6.57 -8.81 -0.71
C THR A 15 6.39 -7.81 0.42
N ALA A 16 6.99 -6.63 0.31
CA ALA A 16 6.91 -5.61 1.35
C ALA A 16 5.51 -5.00 1.45
N LEU A 17 4.85 -4.70 0.33
CA LEU A 17 3.48 -4.16 0.35
C LEU A 17 2.45 -5.18 0.81
N THR A 18 2.62 -6.47 0.50
CA THR A 18 1.81 -7.54 1.11
C THR A 18 1.97 -7.53 2.63
N ALA A 19 3.20 -7.46 3.14
CA ALA A 19 3.45 -7.41 4.59
C ALA A 19 2.86 -6.15 5.25
N VAL A 20 2.81 -5.01 4.54
CA VAL A 20 2.17 -3.79 5.03
C VAL A 20 0.64 -3.97 5.10
N ALA A 21 0.01 -4.52 4.06
CA ALA A 21 -1.44 -4.75 4.03
C ALA A 21 -1.90 -5.74 5.11
N GLU A 22 -1.08 -6.73 5.44
CA GLU A 22 -1.39 -7.75 6.46
C GLU A 22 -0.82 -7.38 7.85
N SER A 23 -0.46 -6.11 8.06
CA SER A 23 0.11 -5.66 9.33
C SER A 23 -0.94 -5.51 10.43
N THR A 24 -0.49 -5.71 11.66
CA THR A 24 -1.22 -5.30 12.87
C THR A 24 -0.74 -3.91 13.30
N PRO A 25 -1.43 -3.24 14.24
CA PRO A 25 -0.97 -1.94 14.76
C PRO A 25 0.46 -1.96 15.32
N THR A 26 0.93 -3.11 15.81
CA THR A 26 2.29 -3.24 16.37
C THR A 26 3.36 -3.52 15.31
N THR A 27 3.01 -4.12 14.17
CA THR A 27 3.97 -4.46 13.11
C THR A 27 4.02 -3.44 11.98
N LEU A 28 3.00 -2.59 11.85
CA LEU A 28 2.85 -1.63 10.76
C LEU A 28 4.07 -0.73 10.56
N ARG A 29 4.50 -0.01 11.61
CA ARG A 29 5.67 0.89 11.54
C ARG A 29 6.92 0.18 11.03
N ALA A 30 7.17 -1.03 11.52
CA ALA A 30 8.34 -1.80 11.16
C ALA A 30 8.29 -2.25 9.69
N ASN A 31 7.12 -2.64 9.19
CA ASN A 31 6.93 -3.04 7.80
C ASN A 31 6.98 -1.83 6.85
N LEU A 32 6.38 -0.69 7.21
CA LEU A 32 6.47 0.54 6.43
C LEU A 32 7.93 1.01 6.28
N SER A 33 8.72 0.92 7.35
CA SER A 33 10.14 1.32 7.33
C SER A 33 11.02 0.47 6.40
N LYS A 34 10.55 -0.71 5.99
CA LYS A 34 11.27 -1.57 5.03
C LYS A 34 11.04 -1.17 3.57
N ILE A 35 9.99 -0.41 3.27
CA ILE A 35 9.57 -0.11 1.89
C ILE A 35 9.49 1.38 1.59
N TYR A 36 9.16 2.21 2.57
CA TYR A 36 9.15 3.66 2.43
C TYR A 36 10.45 4.25 2.98
N HIS A 37 11.06 5.13 2.19
CA HIS A 37 12.10 6.03 2.69
C HIS A 37 11.54 6.92 3.82
N PRO A 38 12.34 7.35 4.83
CA PRO A 38 11.88 8.27 5.87
C PRO A 38 11.23 9.55 5.32
N ASP A 39 11.74 10.04 4.19
CA ASP A 39 11.24 11.21 3.44
C ASP A 39 10.41 10.82 2.20
N ALA A 40 9.77 9.65 2.19
CA ALA A 40 8.97 9.22 1.04
C ALA A 40 7.84 10.21 0.72
N HIS A 41 7.65 10.49 -0.57
CA HIS A 41 6.54 11.29 -1.08
C HIS A 41 5.44 10.36 -1.56
N TRP A 42 4.34 10.29 -0.82
CA TRP A 42 3.17 9.49 -1.18
C TRP A 42 2.12 10.37 -1.85
N ARG A 43 1.54 9.89 -2.94
CA ARG A 43 0.53 10.60 -3.72
C ARG A 43 -0.65 9.67 -3.96
N GLY A 44 -1.77 9.96 -3.33
CA GLY A 44 -3.05 9.27 -3.53
C GLY A 44 -4.07 10.16 -4.20
N SER A 45 -5.15 9.55 -4.67
CA SER A 45 -6.33 10.31 -5.11
C SER A 45 -6.97 11.04 -3.93
N HIS A 46 -7.82 12.01 -4.25
CA HIS A 46 -8.74 12.58 -3.27
C HIS A 46 -9.52 11.45 -2.55
N PRO A 47 -9.71 11.50 -1.22
CA PRO A 47 -9.42 12.63 -0.32
C PRO A 47 -8.02 12.66 0.32
N TRP A 48 -7.16 11.66 0.08
CA TRP A 48 -5.86 11.54 0.77
C TRP A 48 -4.78 12.49 0.23
N ASN A 49 -4.81 12.79 -1.08
CA ASN A 49 -3.86 13.69 -1.74
C ASN A 49 -2.39 13.35 -1.43
N GLU A 50 -1.56 14.32 -1.06
CA GLU A 50 -0.13 14.13 -0.84
C GLU A 50 0.22 14.00 0.64
N MET A 51 1.17 13.10 0.95
CA MET A 51 1.76 12.94 2.28
C MET A 51 3.28 12.85 2.16
N ASN A 52 3.98 13.55 3.05
CA ASN A 52 5.43 13.59 3.06
C ASN A 52 5.97 12.95 4.34
N GLY A 53 6.77 11.92 4.16
CA GLY A 53 7.46 11.20 5.21
C GLY A 53 6.67 10.05 5.82
N LEU A 54 7.42 9.11 6.39
CA LEU A 54 6.91 7.82 6.87
C LEU A 54 5.76 7.96 7.88
N GLN A 55 5.88 8.90 8.81
CA GLN A 55 4.86 9.13 9.84
C GLN A 55 3.54 9.64 9.23
N ALA A 56 3.62 10.54 8.24
CA ALA A 56 2.43 11.04 7.57
C ALA A 56 1.73 9.92 6.80
N ILE A 57 2.50 9.10 6.07
CA ILE A 57 1.98 7.94 5.32
C ILE A 57 1.31 6.92 6.26
N GLU A 58 1.95 6.61 7.38
CA GLU A 58 1.41 5.69 8.37
C GLU A 58 0.08 6.18 8.95
N THR A 59 0.04 7.44 9.39
CA THR A 59 -1.12 7.99 10.11
C THR A 59 -2.26 8.42 9.20
N GLY A 60 -1.96 8.85 7.97
CA GLY A 60 -2.95 9.36 7.03
C GLY A 60 -3.54 8.31 6.09
N MET A 61 -2.83 7.22 5.79
CA MET A 61 -3.32 6.18 4.88
C MET A 61 -3.42 4.79 5.54
N TRP A 62 -2.28 4.22 5.94
CA TRP A 62 -2.24 2.80 6.31
C TRP A 62 -2.92 2.49 7.63
N SER A 63 -2.70 3.28 8.69
CA SER A 63 -3.34 3.03 10.00
C SER A 63 -4.87 3.16 9.93
N PRO A 64 -5.45 4.23 9.33
CA PRO A 64 -6.90 4.33 9.18
C PRO A 64 -7.49 3.21 8.33
N LEU A 65 -6.82 2.81 7.25
CA LEU A 65 -7.27 1.72 6.39
C LEU A 65 -7.29 0.38 7.16
N LEU A 66 -6.19 0.01 7.83
CA LEU A 66 -6.13 -1.24 8.60
C LEU A 66 -7.04 -1.24 9.83
N HIS A 67 -7.36 -0.06 10.37
CA HIS A 67 -8.36 0.07 11.42
C HIS A 67 -9.77 -0.29 10.90
N ALA A 68 -10.11 0.19 9.70
CA ALA A 68 -11.40 -0.07 9.06
C ALA A 68 -11.54 -1.50 8.52
N PHE A 69 -10.43 -2.07 8.06
CA PHE A 69 -10.33 -3.42 7.50
C PHE A 69 -9.28 -4.22 8.29
N PRO A 70 -9.64 -4.79 9.45
CA PRO A 70 -8.67 -5.46 10.35
C PRO A 70 -8.10 -6.77 9.80
N ASP A 71 -8.74 -7.32 8.76
CA ASP A 71 -8.37 -8.53 8.03
C ASP A 71 -7.99 -8.20 6.58
N LEU A 72 -7.44 -7.01 6.34
CA LEU A 72 -7.03 -6.56 5.01
C LEU A 72 -5.98 -7.51 4.42
N GLU A 73 -6.23 -7.96 3.20
CA GLU A 73 -5.29 -8.67 2.36
C GLU A 73 -5.09 -7.90 1.05
N ARG A 74 -3.95 -8.10 0.42
CA ARG A 74 -3.64 -7.55 -0.89
C ARG A 74 -3.61 -8.67 -1.92
N ARG A 75 -4.42 -8.52 -2.98
CA ARG A 75 -4.48 -9.44 -4.12
C ARG A 75 -4.04 -8.73 -5.40
N ASP A 76 -2.74 -8.78 -5.68
CA ASP A 76 -2.15 -8.26 -6.91
C ASP A 76 -2.55 -9.08 -8.13
N ASN A 77 -3.07 -8.42 -9.17
CA ASN A 77 -3.39 -9.06 -10.45
C ASN A 77 -2.25 -8.91 -11.46
N LEU A 78 -1.49 -7.82 -11.39
CA LEU A 78 -0.39 -7.52 -12.29
C LEU A 78 0.71 -6.76 -11.55
N VAL A 79 1.96 -7.17 -11.77
CA VAL A 79 3.16 -6.46 -11.30
C VAL A 79 4.05 -6.14 -12.50
N ILE A 80 4.24 -4.87 -12.77
CA ILE A 80 5.04 -4.32 -13.87
C ILE A 80 6.28 -3.66 -13.27
N GLY A 81 7.41 -3.73 -13.97
CA GLY A 81 8.61 -3.00 -13.58
C GLY A 81 9.43 -2.61 -14.79
N GLY A 82 10.12 -1.48 -14.70
CA GLY A 82 10.90 -0.94 -15.80
C GLY A 82 11.60 0.36 -15.42
N GLN A 83 12.18 1.01 -16.43
CA GLN A 83 12.90 2.26 -16.27
C GLN A 83 12.30 3.32 -17.19
N TYR A 84 12.11 4.53 -16.68
CA TYR A 84 11.67 5.68 -17.47
C TYR A 84 12.37 6.93 -16.97
N GLU A 85 12.91 7.75 -17.89
CA GLU A 85 13.65 8.99 -17.56
C GLU A 85 14.71 8.82 -16.46
N GLY A 86 15.47 7.72 -16.52
CA GLY A 86 16.54 7.43 -15.56
C GLY A 86 16.07 6.97 -14.18
N ARG A 87 14.77 6.77 -13.97
CA ARG A 87 14.19 6.28 -12.71
C ARG A 87 13.65 4.87 -12.86
N ASP A 88 13.78 4.10 -11.80
CA ASP A 88 13.24 2.75 -11.71
C ASP A 88 11.81 2.78 -11.17
N TYR A 89 10.92 2.03 -11.81
CA TYR A 89 9.52 1.96 -11.44
C TYR A 89 9.09 0.51 -11.22
N VAL A 90 8.26 0.33 -10.20
CA VAL A 90 7.43 -0.86 -10.03
C VAL A 90 5.99 -0.35 -9.93
N GLY A 91 5.11 -0.90 -10.76
CA GLY A 91 3.69 -0.56 -10.77
C GLY A 91 2.83 -1.81 -10.59
N MET A 92 1.68 -1.66 -9.97
CA MET A 92 0.81 -2.77 -9.61
C MET A 92 -0.65 -2.43 -9.85
N VAL A 93 -1.44 -3.44 -10.21
CA VAL A 93 -2.90 -3.35 -10.28
C VAL A 93 -3.47 -4.55 -9.55
N GLY A 94 -4.43 -4.31 -8.67
CA GLY A 94 -5.01 -5.37 -7.87
C GLY A 94 -6.19 -4.92 -7.03
N HIS A 95 -6.46 -5.70 -5.98
CA HIS A 95 -7.50 -5.41 -5.01
C HIS A 95 -6.96 -5.47 -3.58
N LEU A 96 -7.35 -4.49 -2.79
CA LEU A 96 -7.33 -4.57 -1.34
C LEU A 96 -8.66 -5.18 -0.91
N VAL A 97 -8.61 -6.30 -0.19
CA VAL A 97 -9.80 -7.08 0.18
C VAL A 97 -9.85 -7.19 1.68
N GLY A 98 -11.01 -6.98 2.28
CA GLY A 98 -11.17 -7.09 3.73
C GLY A 98 -12.60 -6.86 4.16
N THR A 99 -12.90 -7.19 5.41
CA THR A 99 -14.20 -6.95 6.02
C THR A 99 -14.30 -5.51 6.52
N PHE A 100 -15.27 -4.75 6.00
CA PHE A 100 -15.43 -3.34 6.35
C PHE A 100 -16.12 -3.19 7.72
N LYS A 101 -15.30 -3.12 8.79
CA LYS A 101 -15.73 -3.21 10.19
C LYS A 101 -15.87 -1.88 10.91
N ARG A 102 -15.19 -0.83 10.46
CA ARG A 102 -15.24 0.50 11.10
C ARG A 102 -15.33 1.58 10.04
N GLU A 103 -15.80 2.75 10.45
CA GLU A 103 -15.89 3.90 9.55
C GLU A 103 -14.53 4.17 8.88
N TRP A 104 -14.57 4.49 7.59
CA TRP A 104 -13.40 4.90 6.83
C TRP A 104 -13.76 6.05 5.90
N SER A 105 -13.06 7.18 6.08
CA SER A 105 -13.22 8.37 5.24
C SER A 105 -14.67 8.87 5.15
N GLY A 106 -15.41 8.87 6.27
CA GLY A 106 -16.81 9.32 6.32
C GLY A 106 -17.83 8.29 5.80
N ILE A 107 -17.41 7.07 5.48
CA ILE A 107 -18.28 5.98 5.03
C ILE A 107 -18.54 5.04 6.22
N ALA A 108 -19.82 4.80 6.54
CA ALA A 108 -20.21 3.88 7.60
C ALA A 108 -19.88 2.41 7.24
N PRO A 109 -19.48 1.58 8.22
CA PRO A 109 -19.14 0.18 7.98
C PRO A 109 -20.36 -0.63 7.53
N SER A 110 -20.11 -1.64 6.70
CA SER A 110 -21.16 -2.51 6.14
C SER A 110 -21.16 -3.93 6.69
N ASP A 111 -20.15 -4.30 7.49
CA ASP A 111 -19.91 -5.67 7.98
C ASP A 111 -19.77 -6.73 6.88
N LYS A 112 -19.48 -6.30 5.64
CA LYS A 112 -19.27 -7.17 4.48
C LYS A 112 -17.83 -7.11 3.99
N VAL A 113 -17.45 -8.15 3.26
CA VAL A 113 -16.20 -8.14 2.49
C VAL A 113 -16.34 -7.16 1.32
N ILE A 114 -15.37 -6.26 1.19
CA ILE A 114 -15.27 -5.29 0.11
C ILE A 114 -14.01 -5.58 -0.71
N TYR A 115 -14.08 -5.29 -2.01
CA TYR A 115 -12.97 -5.35 -2.95
C TYR A 115 -12.66 -3.94 -3.43
N LEU A 116 -11.63 -3.32 -2.87
CA LEU A 116 -11.16 -2.00 -3.30
C LEU A 116 -10.10 -2.18 -4.38
N ARG A 117 -10.45 -1.86 -5.63
CA ARG A 117 -9.49 -1.89 -6.73
C ARG A 117 -8.48 -0.75 -6.59
N TYR A 118 -7.21 -1.05 -6.80
CA TYR A 118 -6.15 -0.04 -6.85
C TYR A 118 -5.30 -0.18 -8.11
N GLY A 119 -4.60 0.91 -8.43
CA GLY A 119 -3.44 0.94 -9.29
C GLY A 119 -2.44 1.92 -8.68
N GLU A 120 -1.18 1.50 -8.57
CA GLU A 120 -0.10 2.31 -7.99
C GLU A 120 1.23 2.11 -8.74
#